data_AF-H3AEH0-F1
#
_entry.id   AF-H3AEH0-F1
#
_cell.length_a   1.000
_cell.length_b   1.000
_cell.length_c   1.000
_cell.angle_alpha   90.00
_cell.angle_beta   90.00
_cell.angle_gamma   90.00
#
_symmetry.space_group_name_H-M   'P 1'
#
loop_
_entity.id
_entity.type
_entity.pdbx_description
1 polymer ?
#
loop_
_entity_poly.entity_id
_entity_poly.type
_entity_poly.pdbx_seq_one_letter_code
_entity_poly.pdbx_strand_id
1 'polypeptide(L)'
;METKKCKISCDEHRTFNPNWELEYVFTEVNGKPMCLVCQKTVSVLKKANLQHHHETCHPEFNQFYPTGSNLRKDKVRNLVASFHGQQNLFCSQFKDSNVVTEASFKIAWHLAKSKKPFTDGELMKQCFLDCSKSLFAEFKNNDDIVKQISKLQVSDSTIARYMESISEDLFSQLLVWVRFHNGEKLVEEMLTLLALAGQTWGEDIYKQLMTFFEGPSKNIDLKKLVFLTIDGAPSTIGTEKGPIALLRNN
;
A
#
# COMPACT_ATOMS: atom_id res chain seq x y z
N MET A 1 -35.82 19.41 11.49
CA MET A 1 -35.16 20.25 10.47
C MET A 1 -34.23 19.35 9.68
N GLU A 2 -34.69 18.89 8.51
CA GLU A 2 -33.89 18.05 7.63
C GLU A 2 -32.77 18.88 7.01
N THR A 3 -31.54 18.48 7.27
CA THR A 3 -30.36 19.02 6.61
C THR A 3 -30.41 18.60 5.14
N LYS A 4 -30.84 19.54 4.28
CA LYS A 4 -30.72 19.42 2.82
C LYS A 4 -29.24 19.24 2.47
N LYS A 5 -28.79 18.00 2.30
CA LYS A 5 -27.55 17.70 1.58
C LYS A 5 -27.73 18.21 0.16
N CYS A 6 -27.05 19.30 -0.15
CA CYS A 6 -27.06 19.87 -1.49
C CYS A 6 -26.42 18.85 -2.44
N LYS A 7 -27.21 18.34 -3.40
CA LYS A 7 -26.73 17.47 -4.48
C LYS A 7 -25.63 18.22 -5.22
N ILE A 8 -24.42 17.66 -5.21
CA ILE A 8 -23.33 18.11 -6.08
C ILE A 8 -23.77 17.76 -7.50
N SER A 9 -24.18 18.77 -8.27
CA SER A 9 -24.46 18.65 -9.70
C SER A 9 -23.24 18.10 -10.43
N CYS A 10 -23.48 17.10 -11.27
CA CYS A 10 -22.49 16.27 -11.97
C CYS A 10 -21.90 16.92 -13.23
N ASP A 11 -21.88 18.26 -13.35
CA ASP A 11 -21.47 18.93 -14.60
C ASP A 11 -20.65 20.21 -14.40
N GLU A 12 -19.85 20.27 -13.34
CA GLU A 12 -18.84 21.33 -13.21
C GLU A 12 -17.55 20.83 -13.85
N HIS A 13 -17.11 21.50 -14.91
CA HIS A 13 -15.82 21.28 -15.58
C HIS A 13 -14.66 21.54 -14.60
N ARG A 14 -14.37 20.57 -13.73
CA ARG A 14 -13.33 20.57 -12.67
C ARG A 14 -11.96 20.22 -13.25
N THR A 15 -11.68 20.67 -14.45
CA THR A 15 -10.38 20.51 -15.09
C THR A 15 -9.56 21.76 -14.83
N PHE A 16 -8.29 21.59 -14.47
CA PHE A 16 -7.39 22.72 -14.31
C PHE A 16 -7.21 23.44 -15.64
N ASN A 17 -7.38 24.76 -15.66
CA ASN A 17 -7.09 25.56 -16.84
C ASN A 17 -5.65 26.11 -16.75
N PRO A 18 -4.77 25.83 -17.73
CA PRO A 18 -3.40 26.34 -17.73
C PRO A 18 -3.29 27.87 -17.62
N ASN A 19 -4.31 28.62 -18.06
CA ASN A 19 -4.31 30.08 -17.91
C ASN A 19 -4.35 30.51 -16.44
N TRP A 20 -4.85 29.67 -15.53
CA TRP A 20 -4.85 29.94 -14.09
C TRP A 20 -3.44 30.00 -13.49
N GLU A 21 -2.44 29.43 -14.16
CA GLU A 21 -1.04 29.62 -13.76
C GLU A 21 -0.63 31.08 -13.88
N LEU A 22 -1.01 31.73 -14.98
CA LEU A 22 -0.72 33.15 -15.18
C LEU A 22 -1.72 34.06 -14.46
N GLU A 23 -3.01 33.73 -14.46
CA GLU A 23 -4.05 34.57 -13.86
C GLU A 23 -4.02 34.57 -12.34
N TYR A 24 -3.82 33.40 -11.72
CA TYR A 24 -3.96 33.20 -10.28
C TYR A 24 -2.72 32.61 -9.61
N VAL A 25 -1.66 32.32 -10.37
CA VAL A 25 -0.37 31.82 -9.82
C VAL A 25 -0.53 30.46 -9.14
N PHE A 26 -1.34 29.59 -9.75
CA PHE A 26 -1.56 28.21 -9.32
C PHE A 26 -0.93 27.22 -10.29
N THR A 27 -0.64 26.01 -9.84
CA THR A 27 -0.34 24.86 -10.74
C THR A 27 -1.10 23.62 -10.26
N GLU A 28 -1.20 22.59 -11.09
CA GLU A 28 -1.87 21.34 -10.76
C GLU A 28 -0.88 20.28 -10.26
N VAL A 29 -1.15 19.70 -9.10
CA VAL A 29 -0.37 18.60 -8.51
C VAL A 29 -1.32 17.49 -8.10
N ASN A 30 -1.18 16.31 -8.70
CA ASN A 30 -2.02 15.13 -8.41
C ASN A 30 -3.54 15.44 -8.45
N GLY A 31 -4.00 16.22 -9.44
CA GLY A 31 -5.41 16.57 -9.58
C GLY A 31 -5.89 17.71 -8.65
N LYS A 32 -4.98 18.38 -7.93
CA LYS A 32 -5.31 19.45 -6.97
C LYS A 32 -4.58 20.75 -7.29
N PRO A 33 -5.23 21.91 -7.16
CA PRO A 33 -4.59 23.21 -7.38
C PRO A 33 -3.72 23.61 -6.19
N MET A 34 -2.46 23.93 -6.45
CA MET A 34 -1.49 24.41 -5.46
C MET A 34 -1.03 25.83 -5.80
N CYS A 35 -1.06 26.73 -4.82
CA CYS A 35 -0.57 28.11 -5.01
C CYS A 35 0.96 28.13 -5.05
N LEU A 36 1.55 28.72 -6.08
CA LEU A 36 3.01 28.77 -6.23
C LEU A 36 3.69 29.82 -5.32
N VAL A 37 2.92 30.71 -4.69
CA VAL A 37 3.45 31.74 -3.78
C VAL A 37 3.56 31.22 -2.35
N CYS A 38 2.52 30.58 -1.82
CA CYS A 38 2.50 30.08 -0.44
C CYS A 38 2.47 28.55 -0.29
N GLN A 39 2.47 27.80 -1.41
CA GLN A 39 2.45 26.33 -1.43
C GLN A 39 1.23 25.69 -0.76
N LYS A 40 0.14 26.46 -0.57
CA LYS A 40 -1.14 25.95 -0.03
C LYS A 40 -1.99 25.32 -1.13
N THR A 41 -2.56 24.15 -0.85
CA THR A 41 -3.51 23.46 -1.72
C THR A 41 -4.93 23.95 -1.46
N VAL A 42 -5.66 24.29 -2.52
CA VAL A 42 -7.08 24.64 -2.43
C VAL A 42 -7.91 23.37 -2.63
N SER A 43 -8.82 23.09 -1.70
CA SER A 43 -9.58 21.83 -1.62
C SER A 43 -10.53 21.60 -2.80
N VAL A 44 -11.05 22.66 -3.39
CA VAL A 44 -12.03 22.60 -4.47
C VAL A 44 -11.52 23.36 -5.69
N LEU A 45 -11.26 22.62 -6.77
CA LEU A 45 -10.78 23.12 -8.05
C LEU A 45 -11.87 23.92 -8.78
N LYS A 46 -12.00 25.19 -8.42
CA LYS A 46 -12.91 26.18 -9.04
C LYS A 46 -12.19 27.51 -9.18
N LYS A 47 -12.37 28.16 -10.34
CA LYS A 47 -11.83 29.50 -10.63
C LYS A 47 -12.04 30.49 -9.48
N ALA A 48 -13.26 30.58 -8.96
CA ALA A 48 -13.62 31.50 -7.86
C ALA A 48 -12.79 31.26 -6.59
N ASN A 49 -12.47 29.99 -6.26
CA ASN A 49 -11.68 29.67 -5.08
C ASN A 49 -10.21 30.03 -5.26
N LEU A 50 -9.66 29.80 -6.45
CA LEU A 50 -8.28 30.18 -6.79
C LEU A 50 -8.11 31.69 -6.79
N GLN A 51 -9.06 32.39 -7.42
CA GLN A 51 -9.10 33.85 -7.44
C GLN A 51 -9.20 34.42 -6.03
N HIS A 52 -10.15 33.93 -5.23
CA HIS A 52 -10.31 34.40 -3.85
C HIS A 52 -9.05 34.16 -3.02
N HIS A 53 -8.42 32.99 -3.14
CA HIS A 53 -7.14 32.73 -2.46
C HIS A 53 -6.06 33.72 -2.90
N HIS A 54 -5.90 33.94 -4.21
CA HIS A 54 -4.89 34.86 -4.75
C HIS A 54 -5.11 36.29 -4.25
N GLU A 55 -6.34 36.78 -4.29
CA GLU A 55 -6.69 38.15 -3.88
C GLU A 55 -6.57 38.36 -2.36
N THR A 56 -6.96 37.37 -1.55
CA THR A 56 -6.95 37.50 -0.08
C THR A 56 -5.60 37.18 0.55
N CYS A 57 -4.88 36.18 0.05
CA CYS A 57 -3.59 35.76 0.60
C CYS A 57 -2.41 36.50 -0.04
N HIS A 58 -2.57 36.98 -1.27
CA HIS A 58 -1.51 37.63 -2.06
C HIS A 58 -1.96 38.97 -2.68
N PRO A 59 -2.52 39.90 -1.88
CA PRO A 59 -3.10 41.15 -2.39
C PRO A 59 -2.07 42.04 -3.11
N GLU A 60 -0.83 42.03 -2.66
CA GLU A 60 0.25 42.84 -3.23
C GLU A 60 0.82 42.25 -4.53
N PHE A 61 0.59 40.97 -4.81
CA PHE A 61 1.21 40.31 -5.95
C PHE A 61 0.78 40.94 -7.28
N ASN A 62 -0.48 41.34 -7.41
CA ASN A 62 -0.99 42.02 -8.60
C ASN A 62 -0.48 43.47 -8.71
N GLN A 63 -0.06 44.09 -7.61
CA GLN A 63 0.52 45.43 -7.61
C GLN A 63 1.94 45.40 -8.21
N PHE A 64 2.76 44.43 -7.78
CA PHE A 64 4.12 44.25 -8.28
C PHE A 64 4.18 43.56 -9.64
N TYR A 65 3.24 42.66 -9.93
CA TYR A 65 3.19 41.87 -11.15
C TYR A 65 1.79 41.94 -11.80
N PRO A 66 1.45 43.04 -12.50
CA PRO A 66 0.14 43.21 -13.10
C PRO A 66 -0.21 42.11 -14.11
N THR A 67 -1.48 41.70 -14.14
CA THR A 67 -2.01 40.69 -15.06
C THR A 67 -1.74 41.07 -16.52
N GLY A 68 -1.25 40.13 -17.32
CA GLY A 68 -0.90 40.36 -18.73
C GLY A 68 0.48 40.97 -18.99
N SER A 69 1.18 41.46 -17.96
CA SER A 69 2.54 42.00 -18.11
C SER A 69 3.58 40.93 -18.40
N ASN A 70 4.65 41.28 -19.13
CA ASN A 70 5.78 40.39 -19.35
C ASN A 70 6.52 40.06 -18.04
N LEU A 71 6.62 41.03 -17.12
CA LEU A 71 7.18 40.85 -15.78
C LEU A 71 6.47 39.73 -15.01
N ARG A 72 5.14 39.67 -15.09
CA ARG A 72 4.36 38.60 -14.47
C ARG A 72 4.64 37.25 -15.10
N LYS A 73 4.68 37.17 -16.44
CA LYS A 73 5.00 35.91 -17.15
C LYS A 73 6.35 35.37 -16.71
N ASP A 74 7.36 36.22 -16.60
CA ASP A 74 8.70 35.81 -16.16
C ASP A 74 8.71 35.39 -14.69
N LYS A 75 8.01 36.12 -13.81
CA LYS A 75 7.91 35.76 -12.39
C LYS A 75 7.21 34.41 -12.18
N VAL A 76 6.08 34.18 -12.84
CA VAL A 76 5.35 32.91 -12.77
C VAL A 76 6.20 31.79 -13.33
N ARG A 77 6.88 31.99 -14.47
CA ARG A 77 7.80 30.99 -15.04
C ARG A 77 8.90 30.59 -14.05
N ASN A 78 9.48 31.56 -13.34
CA ASN A 78 10.49 31.30 -12.32
C ASN A 78 9.93 30.53 -11.11
N LEU A 79 8.71 30.86 -10.67
CA LEU A 79 8.03 30.15 -9.58
C LEU A 79 7.70 28.70 -9.96
N VAL A 80 7.18 28.48 -11.17
CA VAL A 80 6.93 27.14 -11.73
C VAL A 80 8.23 26.34 -11.81
N ALA A 81 9.31 26.93 -12.35
CA ALA A 81 10.61 26.27 -12.45
C ALA A 81 11.19 25.91 -11.08
N SER A 82 11.09 26.83 -10.09
CA SER A 82 11.53 26.57 -8.71
C SER A 82 10.70 25.46 -8.06
N PHE A 83 9.39 25.47 -8.25
CA PHE A 83 8.48 24.47 -7.72
C PHE A 83 8.75 23.07 -8.31
N HIS A 84 8.89 22.95 -9.64
CA HIS A 84 9.29 21.70 -10.27
C HIS A 84 10.69 21.25 -9.85
N GLY A 85 11.62 22.19 -9.66
CA GLY A 85 12.93 21.90 -9.08
C GLY A 85 12.82 21.24 -7.70
N GLN A 86 11.98 21.79 -6.82
CA GLN A 86 11.70 21.20 -5.50
C GLN A 86 11.04 19.82 -5.63
N GLN A 87 10.03 19.65 -6.47
CA GLN A 87 9.37 18.36 -6.68
C GLN A 87 10.34 17.30 -7.21
N ASN A 88 11.21 17.66 -8.15
CA ASN A 88 12.18 16.74 -8.74
C ASN A 88 13.19 16.23 -7.71
N LEU A 89 13.61 17.06 -6.76
CA LEU A 89 14.49 16.64 -5.66
C LEU A 89 13.83 15.60 -4.74
N PHE A 90 12.53 15.75 -4.44
CA PHE A 90 11.79 14.75 -3.67
C PHE A 90 11.57 13.48 -4.50
N CYS A 91 11.07 13.60 -5.73
CA CYS A 91 10.79 12.44 -6.58
C CYS A 91 12.04 11.61 -6.92
N SER A 92 13.20 12.23 -7.15
CA SER A 92 14.44 11.49 -7.40
C SER A 92 14.85 10.63 -6.19
N GLN A 93 14.74 11.18 -4.98
CA GLN A 93 15.03 10.46 -3.74
C GLN A 93 14.09 9.26 -3.53
N PHE A 94 12.79 9.42 -3.82
CA PHE A 94 11.82 8.32 -3.67
C PHE A 94 11.93 7.26 -4.77
N LYS A 95 12.31 7.63 -6.00
CA LYS A 95 12.52 6.66 -7.09
C LYS A 95 13.63 5.66 -6.74
N ASP A 96 14.76 6.15 -6.24
CA ASP A 96 15.87 5.30 -5.78
C ASP A 96 15.43 4.40 -4.61
N SER A 97 14.69 4.95 -3.64
CA SER A 97 14.17 4.16 -2.51
C SER A 97 13.24 3.03 -2.97
N ASN A 98 12.35 3.30 -3.93
CA ASN A 98 11.37 2.32 -4.39
C ASN A 98 12.02 1.11 -5.05
N VAL A 99 13.05 1.32 -5.88
CA VAL A 99 13.77 0.22 -6.57
C VAL A 99 14.50 -0.67 -5.55
N VAL A 100 15.15 -0.06 -4.55
CA VAL A 100 15.84 -0.80 -3.48
C VAL A 100 14.85 -1.59 -2.63
N THR A 101 13.71 -1.00 -2.28
CA THR A 101 12.66 -1.68 -1.52
C THR A 101 12.08 -2.84 -2.32
N GLU A 102 11.78 -2.66 -3.62
CA GLU A 102 11.29 -3.73 -4.49
C GLU A 102 12.26 -4.91 -4.56
N ALA A 103 13.56 -4.64 -4.73
CA ALA A 103 14.59 -5.68 -4.73
C ALA A 103 14.65 -6.42 -3.38
N SER A 104 14.51 -5.69 -2.27
CA SER A 104 14.51 -6.25 -0.91
C SER A 104 13.29 -7.14 -0.66
N PHE A 105 12.10 -6.75 -1.16
CA PHE A 105 10.90 -7.58 -1.13
C PHE A 105 11.08 -8.89 -1.93
N LYS A 106 11.74 -8.84 -3.09
CA LYS A 106 12.05 -10.05 -3.88
C LYS A 106 12.95 -11.01 -3.09
N ILE A 107 13.96 -10.50 -2.39
CA ILE A 107 14.81 -11.31 -1.51
C ILE A 107 13.96 -11.98 -0.41
N ALA A 108 13.11 -11.22 0.28
CA ALA A 108 12.21 -11.75 1.31
C ALA A 108 11.28 -12.85 0.76
N TRP A 109 10.70 -12.64 -0.43
CA TRP A 109 9.88 -13.64 -1.10
C TRP A 109 10.64 -14.95 -1.36
N HIS A 110 11.86 -14.86 -1.88
CA HIS A 110 12.68 -16.05 -2.16
C HIS A 110 13.10 -16.79 -0.90
N LEU A 111 13.41 -16.07 0.18
CA LEU A 111 13.69 -16.66 1.50
C LEU A 111 12.47 -17.39 2.04
N ALA A 112 11.30 -16.77 1.99
CA ALA A 112 10.03 -17.37 2.42
C ALA A 112 9.72 -18.64 1.65
N LYS A 113 9.76 -18.56 0.31
CA LYS A 113 9.51 -19.69 -0.60
C LYS A 113 10.45 -20.87 -0.32
N SER A 114 11.70 -20.59 0.03
CA SER A 114 12.72 -21.60 0.31
C SER A 114 12.76 -22.03 1.79
N LYS A 115 11.89 -21.48 2.63
CA LYS A 115 11.83 -21.71 4.08
C LYS A 115 13.18 -21.48 4.78
N LYS A 116 13.88 -20.41 4.40
CA LYS A 116 15.18 -20.04 4.96
C LYS A 116 15.03 -19.06 6.13
N PRO A 117 15.96 -19.07 7.10
CA PRO A 117 15.99 -18.08 8.18
C PRO A 117 16.09 -16.65 7.65
N PHE A 118 15.52 -15.69 8.37
CA PHE A 118 15.54 -14.28 7.93
C PHE A 118 16.94 -13.67 7.99
N THR A 119 17.81 -14.22 8.85
CA THR A 119 19.23 -13.86 8.94
C THR A 119 19.99 -14.09 7.64
N ASP A 120 19.52 -15.00 6.79
CA ASP A 120 20.15 -15.27 5.48
C ASP A 120 20.05 -14.07 4.54
N GLY A 121 19.14 -13.12 4.78
CA GLY A 121 19.04 -11.89 4.00
C GLY A 121 20.30 -11.03 4.07
N GLU A 122 20.85 -10.86 5.26
CA GLU A 122 22.10 -10.09 5.44
C GLU A 122 23.27 -10.83 4.80
N LEU A 123 23.30 -12.17 4.92
CA LEU A 123 24.29 -13.00 4.24
C LEU A 123 24.22 -12.82 2.71
N MET A 124 23.03 -12.86 2.12
CA MET A 124 22.84 -12.63 0.68
C MET A 124 23.35 -11.26 0.25
N LYS A 125 23.08 -10.21 1.04
CA LYS A 125 23.59 -8.86 0.76
C LYS A 125 25.12 -8.80 0.81
N GLN A 126 25.75 -9.45 1.79
CA GLN A 126 27.22 -9.53 1.84
C GLN A 126 27.77 -10.27 0.62
N CYS A 127 27.17 -11.42 0.25
CA CYS A 127 27.55 -12.13 -0.97
C CYS A 127 27.42 -11.25 -2.22
N PHE A 128 26.33 -10.49 -2.36
CA PHE A 128 26.17 -9.57 -3.49
C PHE A 128 27.22 -8.45 -3.49
N LEU A 129 27.55 -7.89 -2.32
CA LEU A 129 28.60 -6.87 -2.21
C LEU A 129 29.95 -7.42 -2.65
N ASP A 130 30.35 -8.60 -2.16
CA ASP A 130 31.65 -9.18 -2.49
C ASP A 130 31.72 -9.67 -3.94
N CYS A 131 30.66 -10.28 -4.46
CA CYS A 131 30.56 -10.62 -5.88
C CYS A 131 30.59 -9.37 -6.76
N SER A 132 29.91 -8.29 -6.38
CA SER A 132 29.85 -7.06 -7.19
C SER A 132 31.21 -6.37 -7.34
N LYS A 133 32.02 -6.37 -6.28
CA LYS A 133 33.39 -5.83 -6.32
C LYS A 133 34.26 -6.57 -7.33
N SER A 134 34.10 -7.89 -7.45
CA SER A 134 34.88 -8.71 -8.37
C SER A 134 34.30 -8.74 -9.79
N LEU A 135 32.99 -8.98 -9.94
CA LEU A 135 32.32 -9.14 -11.23
C LEU A 135 32.23 -7.84 -12.01
N PHE A 136 32.08 -6.71 -11.32
CA PHE A 136 31.91 -5.41 -11.95
C PHE A 136 33.15 -4.54 -11.83
N ALA A 137 34.32 -5.07 -11.41
CA ALA A 137 35.53 -4.28 -11.14
C ALA A 137 35.93 -3.36 -12.30
N GLU A 138 35.76 -3.83 -13.53
CA GLU A 138 36.16 -3.10 -14.75
C GLU A 138 35.05 -2.17 -15.29
N PHE A 139 33.89 -2.14 -14.65
CA PHE A 139 32.75 -1.35 -15.10
C PHE A 139 32.85 0.08 -14.56
N LYS A 140 32.62 1.08 -15.42
CA LYS A 140 32.67 2.50 -15.05
C LYS A 140 31.69 2.91 -13.94
N ASN A 141 30.62 2.14 -13.76
CA ASN A 141 29.57 2.37 -12.77
C ASN A 141 29.65 1.40 -11.57
N ASN A 142 30.81 0.78 -11.32
CA ASN A 142 30.99 -0.14 -10.19
C ASN A 142 30.55 0.46 -8.86
N ASP A 143 31.04 1.67 -8.55
CA ASP A 143 30.76 2.36 -7.29
C ASP A 143 29.27 2.60 -7.10
N ASP A 144 28.55 2.94 -8.18
CA ASP A 144 27.10 3.15 -8.13
C ASP A 144 26.36 1.83 -7.89
N ILE A 145 26.78 0.72 -8.51
CA ILE A 145 26.19 -0.61 -8.28
C ILE A 145 26.40 -1.04 -6.82
N VAL A 146 27.62 -0.96 -6.32
CA VAL A 146 27.95 -1.30 -4.92
C VAL A 146 27.15 -0.42 -3.96
N LYS A 147 27.00 0.86 -4.25
CA LYS A 147 26.19 1.80 -3.46
C LYS A 147 24.70 1.48 -3.49
N GLN A 148 24.15 0.96 -4.58
CA GLN A 148 22.75 0.54 -4.61
C GLN A 148 22.53 -0.77 -3.83
N ILE A 149 23.45 -1.75 -3.95
CA ILE A 149 23.39 -3.00 -3.19
C ILE A 149 23.50 -2.72 -1.68
N SER A 150 24.36 -1.79 -1.27
CA SER A 150 24.54 -1.45 0.15
C SER A 150 23.28 -0.83 0.78
N LYS A 151 22.43 -0.18 -0.01
CA LYS A 151 21.13 0.37 0.43
C LYS A 151 20.06 -0.70 0.68
N LEU A 152 20.22 -1.94 0.21
CA LEU A 152 19.23 -3.02 0.40
C LEU A 152 18.85 -3.19 1.87
N GLN A 153 17.55 -3.30 2.12
CA GLN A 153 16.97 -3.40 3.46
C GLN A 153 16.61 -4.86 3.75
N VAL A 154 17.59 -5.62 4.23
CA VAL A 154 17.47 -7.08 4.40
C VAL A 154 17.81 -7.54 5.82
N SER A 155 17.67 -6.64 6.81
CA SER A 155 17.72 -7.07 8.21
C SER A 155 16.62 -8.09 8.49
N ASP A 156 16.88 -8.99 9.42
CA ASP A 156 15.93 -10.00 9.91
C ASP A 156 14.54 -9.41 10.22
N SER A 157 14.51 -8.31 10.96
CA SER A 157 13.32 -7.53 11.33
C SER A 157 12.62 -6.88 10.14
N THR A 158 13.35 -6.53 9.08
CA THR A 158 12.75 -5.95 7.87
C THR A 158 12.18 -7.03 6.98
N ILE A 159 12.89 -8.15 6.85
CA ILE A 159 12.41 -9.32 6.12
C ILE A 159 11.15 -9.89 6.78
N ALA A 160 11.10 -9.96 8.12
CA ALA A 160 9.89 -10.35 8.84
C ALA A 160 8.69 -9.49 8.44
N ARG A 161 8.85 -8.15 8.48
CA ARG A 161 7.80 -7.20 8.07
C ARG A 161 7.39 -7.35 6.60
N TYR A 162 8.35 -7.59 5.71
CA TYR A 162 8.05 -7.83 4.30
C TYR A 162 7.29 -9.15 4.12
N MET A 163 7.65 -10.20 4.85
CA MET A 163 6.92 -11.46 4.81
C MET A 163 5.50 -11.33 5.36
N GLU A 164 5.31 -10.57 6.44
CA GLU A 164 3.97 -10.25 6.97
C GLU A 164 3.13 -9.52 5.91
N SER A 165 3.69 -8.49 5.28
CA SER A 165 3.00 -7.74 4.21
C SER A 165 2.69 -8.60 2.98
N ILE A 166 3.64 -9.44 2.54
CA ILE A 166 3.44 -10.43 1.47
C ILE A 166 2.33 -11.41 1.86
N SER A 167 2.32 -11.86 3.11
CA SER A 167 1.35 -12.82 3.64
C SER A 167 -0.07 -12.23 3.70
N GLU A 168 -0.20 -10.94 4.04
CA GLU A 168 -1.48 -10.21 4.01
C GLU A 168 -2.03 -10.06 2.58
N ASP A 169 -1.15 -9.85 1.59
CA ASP A 169 -1.55 -9.58 0.20
C ASP A 169 -1.82 -10.87 -0.60
N LEU A 170 -1.16 -11.98 -0.29
CA LEU A 170 -1.29 -13.20 -1.07
C LEU A 170 -2.60 -13.98 -0.82
N PHE A 171 -3.05 -14.12 0.43
CA PHE A 171 -4.23 -14.92 0.75
C PHE A 171 -4.95 -14.44 2.00
N SER A 172 -6.27 -14.45 1.97
CA SER A 172 -7.05 -14.51 3.20
C SER A 172 -6.72 -15.83 3.91
N GLN A 173 -6.46 -15.79 5.21
CA GLN A 173 -6.04 -16.96 5.97
C GLN A 173 -7.15 -17.44 6.89
N LEU A 174 -7.38 -18.74 6.91
CA LEU A 174 -8.27 -19.39 7.85
C LEU A 174 -7.46 -20.05 8.95
N LEU A 175 -7.47 -19.42 10.12
CA LEU A 175 -6.84 -19.95 11.33
C LEU A 175 -7.83 -20.86 12.07
N VAL A 176 -7.43 -22.11 12.31
CA VAL A 176 -8.28 -23.11 12.96
C VAL A 176 -7.68 -23.50 14.30
N TRP A 177 -8.44 -23.25 15.37
CA TRP A 177 -8.11 -23.68 16.73
C TRP A 177 -9.02 -24.83 17.15
N VAL A 178 -8.48 -25.74 17.95
CA VAL A 178 -9.25 -26.81 18.57
C VAL A 178 -9.18 -26.70 20.08
N ARG A 179 -10.31 -26.97 20.71
CA ARG A 179 -10.42 -27.17 22.15
C ARG A 179 -10.90 -28.58 22.41
N PHE A 180 -10.14 -29.34 23.18
CA PHE A 180 -10.48 -30.73 23.50
C PHE A 180 -10.06 -31.10 24.92
N HIS A 181 -10.71 -32.12 25.47
CA HIS A 181 -10.32 -32.69 26.76
C HIS A 181 -9.17 -33.69 26.57
N ASN A 182 -8.09 -33.49 27.32
CA ASN A 182 -7.02 -34.46 27.48
C ASN A 182 -6.96 -34.89 28.95
N GLY A 183 -7.64 -36.00 29.27
CA GLY A 183 -7.93 -36.38 30.65
C GLY A 183 -8.83 -35.33 31.33
N GLU A 184 -8.40 -34.81 32.48
CA GLU A 184 -9.15 -33.80 33.24
C GLU A 184 -8.91 -32.36 32.76
N LYS A 185 -8.00 -32.14 31.79
CA LYS A 185 -7.62 -30.80 31.33
C LYS A 185 -8.31 -30.46 30.02
N LEU A 186 -8.89 -29.25 29.94
CA LEU A 186 -9.27 -28.63 28.67
C LEU A 186 -8.02 -28.00 28.04
N VAL A 187 -7.66 -28.43 26.84
CA VAL A 187 -6.50 -27.96 26.10
C VAL A 187 -6.98 -27.18 24.88
N GLU A 188 -6.31 -26.05 24.60
CA GLU A 188 -6.54 -25.21 23.42
C GLU A 188 -5.24 -25.13 22.61
N GLU A 189 -5.31 -25.55 21.35
CA GLU A 189 -4.15 -25.58 20.46
C GLU A 189 -4.53 -25.14 19.04
N MET A 190 -3.59 -24.48 18.37
CA MET A 190 -3.72 -24.11 16.96
C MET A 190 -3.59 -25.38 16.11
N LEU A 191 -4.68 -25.80 15.46
CA LEU A 191 -4.70 -27.01 14.65
C LEU A 191 -4.02 -26.82 13.30
N THR A 192 -4.30 -25.69 12.63
CA THR A 192 -3.75 -25.38 11.31
C THR A 192 -4.00 -23.92 10.91
N LEU A 193 -3.28 -23.48 9.88
CA LEU A 193 -3.45 -22.25 9.14
C LEU A 193 -3.65 -22.62 7.67
N LEU A 194 -4.84 -22.35 7.12
CA LEU A 194 -5.19 -22.68 5.74
C LEU A 194 -5.22 -21.41 4.89
N ALA A 195 -4.58 -21.43 3.73
CA ALA A 195 -4.69 -20.35 2.77
C ALA A 195 -6.02 -20.45 2.01
N LEU A 196 -6.78 -19.36 1.94
CA LEU A 196 -7.98 -19.23 1.11
C LEU A 196 -7.58 -18.54 -0.20
N ALA A 197 -7.39 -19.34 -1.25
CA ALA A 197 -7.11 -18.83 -2.59
C ALA A 197 -8.38 -18.29 -3.25
N GLY A 198 -8.48 -16.97 -3.39
CA GLY A 198 -9.59 -16.32 -4.08
C GLY A 198 -10.60 -15.67 -3.12
N GLN A 199 -11.85 -16.12 -3.16
CA GLN A 199 -12.95 -15.52 -2.41
C GLN A 199 -13.04 -16.09 -0.98
N THR A 200 -13.57 -15.28 -0.05
CA THR A 200 -13.78 -15.64 1.37
C THR A 200 -15.25 -15.93 1.67
N TRP A 201 -15.99 -16.47 0.69
CA TRP A 201 -17.38 -16.85 0.89
C TRP A 201 -17.48 -18.08 1.80
N GLY A 202 -18.62 -18.23 2.49
CA GLY A 202 -18.82 -19.32 3.43
C GLY A 202 -18.64 -20.72 2.81
N GLU A 203 -19.02 -20.88 1.55
CA GLU A 203 -18.82 -22.13 0.81
C GLU A 203 -17.33 -22.46 0.57
N ASP A 204 -16.51 -21.45 0.29
CA ASP A 204 -15.08 -21.66 0.03
C ASP A 204 -14.32 -21.97 1.33
N ILE A 205 -14.68 -21.27 2.41
CA ILE A 205 -14.20 -21.58 3.77
C ILE A 205 -14.56 -23.02 4.14
N TYR A 206 -15.81 -23.43 3.89
CA TYR A 206 -16.28 -24.78 4.15
C TYR A 206 -15.50 -25.83 3.35
N LYS A 207 -15.38 -25.66 2.02
CA LYS A 207 -14.63 -26.59 1.16
C LYS A 207 -13.18 -26.74 1.61
N GLN A 208 -12.53 -25.65 1.98
CA GLN A 208 -11.14 -25.67 2.45
C GLN A 208 -11.00 -26.44 3.77
N LEU A 209 -11.94 -26.25 4.72
CA LEU A 209 -11.98 -27.01 5.97
C LEU A 209 -12.22 -28.50 5.72
N MET A 210 -13.20 -28.85 4.88
CA MET A 210 -13.50 -30.26 4.59
C MET A 210 -12.33 -30.94 3.88
N THR A 211 -11.72 -30.28 2.89
CA THR A 211 -10.51 -30.79 2.22
C THR A 211 -9.37 -31.07 3.22
N PHE A 212 -9.24 -30.23 4.26
CA PHE A 212 -8.25 -30.42 5.31
C PHE A 212 -8.59 -31.59 6.25
N PHE A 213 -9.85 -31.74 6.65
CA PHE A 213 -10.29 -32.80 7.58
C PHE A 213 -10.46 -34.17 6.91
N GLU A 214 -10.86 -34.21 5.65
CA GLU A 214 -11.04 -35.43 4.84
C GLU A 214 -9.75 -35.82 4.10
N GLY A 215 -8.74 -34.96 4.12
CA GLY A 215 -7.46 -35.17 3.45
C GLY A 215 -6.63 -36.30 4.07
N PRO A 216 -5.67 -36.87 3.32
CA PRO A 216 -4.88 -38.02 3.74
C PRO A 216 -3.95 -37.76 4.93
N SER A 217 -3.85 -36.52 5.42
CA SER A 217 -2.90 -36.07 6.42
C SER A 217 -3.46 -35.94 7.84
N LYS A 218 -4.79 -36.00 8.06
CA LYS A 218 -5.36 -35.94 9.42
C LYS A 218 -6.58 -36.84 9.60
N ASN A 219 -6.57 -37.60 10.69
CA ASN A 219 -7.59 -38.60 11.04
C ASN A 219 -8.51 -38.05 12.15
N ILE A 220 -8.98 -36.79 12.00
CA ILE A 220 -9.88 -36.19 12.98
C ILE A 220 -11.30 -36.48 12.53
N ASP A 221 -11.95 -37.40 13.23
CA ASP A 221 -13.35 -37.75 12.99
C ASP A 221 -14.27 -36.57 13.35
N LEU A 222 -14.80 -35.90 12.32
CA LEU A 222 -15.73 -34.78 12.46
C LEU A 222 -17.01 -35.17 13.21
N LYS A 223 -17.35 -36.47 13.32
CA LYS A 223 -18.49 -36.93 14.14
C LYS A 223 -18.31 -36.65 15.63
N LYS A 224 -17.07 -36.41 16.09
CA LYS A 224 -16.75 -36.04 17.48
C LYS A 224 -16.78 -34.52 17.70
N LEU A 225 -17.06 -33.73 16.68
CA LEU A 225 -17.18 -32.27 16.79
C LEU A 225 -18.44 -31.92 17.61
N VAL A 226 -18.23 -31.34 18.79
CA VAL A 226 -19.34 -30.93 19.68
C VAL A 226 -19.82 -29.52 19.34
N PHE A 227 -18.89 -28.60 19.06
CA PHE A 227 -19.18 -27.20 18.83
C PHE A 227 -18.17 -26.57 17.87
N LEU A 228 -18.64 -25.66 17.02
CA LEU A 228 -17.82 -24.81 16.15
C LEU A 228 -18.08 -23.34 16.49
N THR A 229 -17.03 -22.63 16.91
CA THR A 229 -17.05 -21.17 17.06
C THR A 229 -16.44 -20.55 15.80
N ILE A 230 -17.05 -19.47 15.30
CA ILE A 230 -16.46 -18.60 14.27
C ILE A 230 -16.67 -17.15 14.75
N ASP A 231 -15.79 -16.24 14.32
CA ASP A 231 -15.75 -14.83 14.73
C ASP A 231 -16.98 -13.99 14.34
N GLY A 232 -17.92 -14.57 13.58
CA GLY A 232 -19.14 -13.90 13.16
C GLY A 232 -18.95 -12.97 11.96
N ALA A 233 -17.95 -13.20 11.12
CA ALA A 233 -17.87 -12.53 9.82
C ALA A 233 -19.16 -12.77 8.98
N PRO A 234 -19.63 -11.79 8.17
CA PRO A 234 -20.84 -11.95 7.36
C PRO A 234 -20.81 -13.19 6.44
N SER A 235 -19.63 -13.58 5.95
CA SER A 235 -19.45 -14.78 5.15
C SER A 235 -19.61 -16.09 5.93
N THR A 236 -19.51 -16.06 7.26
CA THR A 236 -19.50 -17.26 8.12
C THR A 236 -20.83 -17.51 8.84
N ILE A 237 -21.69 -16.48 9.00
CA ILE A 237 -23.01 -16.57 9.65
C ILE A 237 -24.16 -16.90 8.67
N GLY A 238 -23.89 -17.01 7.36
CA GLY A 238 -24.93 -17.28 6.36
C GLY A 238 -25.80 -18.50 6.70
N THR A 239 -27.12 -18.32 6.67
CA THR A 239 -28.11 -19.35 7.09
C THR A 239 -28.21 -20.55 6.15
N GLU A 240 -27.83 -20.38 4.88
CA GLU A 240 -27.84 -21.45 3.87
C GLU A 240 -26.44 -21.80 3.37
N LYS A 241 -25.58 -20.79 3.17
CA LYS A 241 -24.26 -20.91 2.52
C LYS A 241 -23.07 -20.67 3.45
N GLY A 242 -23.32 -20.47 4.74
CA GLY A 242 -22.26 -20.31 5.74
C GLY A 242 -21.65 -21.66 6.15
N PRO A 243 -20.38 -21.73 6.59
CA PRO A 243 -19.75 -22.98 7.01
C PRO A 243 -20.51 -23.69 8.12
N ILE A 244 -21.12 -22.93 9.05
CA ILE A 244 -21.93 -23.49 10.15
C ILE A 244 -23.19 -24.17 9.60
N ALA A 245 -23.87 -23.54 8.64
CA ALA A 245 -25.07 -24.09 8.02
C ALA A 245 -24.74 -25.34 7.18
N LEU A 246 -23.65 -25.28 6.42
CA LEU A 246 -23.20 -26.39 5.58
C LEU A 246 -22.76 -27.60 6.42
N LEU A 247 -22.05 -27.40 7.54
CA LEU A 247 -21.69 -28.48 8.47
C LEU A 247 -22.89 -29.10 9.19
N ARG A 248 -23.97 -28.35 9.42
CA ARG A 248 -25.21 -28.89 10.02
C ARG A 248 -25.99 -29.78 9.07
N ASN A 249 -25.85 -29.56 7.76
CA ASN A 249 -26.59 -30.25 6.73
C ASN A 249 -25.85 -31.48 6.16
N ASN A 250 -24.68 -31.81 6.72
CA ASN A 250 -23.79 -32.89 6.29
C ASN A 250 -23.78 -34.02 7.33
#